data_AF-A0AA41T2N8-F1
#
_entry.id   AF-A0AA41T2N8-F1
#
_cell.length_a   1.000
_cell.length_b   1.000
_cell.length_c   1.000
_cell.angle_alpha   90.00
_cell.angle_beta   90.00
_cell.angle_gamma   90.00
#
_symmetry.space_group_name_H-M   'P 1'
#
loop_
_entity.id
_entity.type
_entity.pdbx_description
1 polymer ?
#
loop_
_entity_poly.entity_id
_entity_poly.type
_entity_poly.pdbx_seq_one_letter_code
_entity_poly.pdbx_strand_id
1 'polypeptide(L)'
;METGFMDIDLNKFKESGANVTGFQLVNYTDTVPAKIMQQWKSSDARDHTRVDWKRPKYTSALTYDGVKVMAEAFQSLRRQRIDISRRGNAGDCLANPAVPWGQGIDIQRALQQVSLAMLPPSHGSRVENSSIKSRQNPAI
;
A
#
# COMPACT_ATOMS: atom_id res chain seq x y z
N MET A 1 24.87 -5.35 6.13
CA MET A 1 23.69 -5.78 5.36
C MET A 1 22.55 -4.82 5.70
N GLU A 2 22.26 -3.86 4.82
CA GLU A 2 21.14 -2.91 4.98
C GLU A 2 20.44 -2.78 3.63
N THR A 3 19.72 -3.83 3.22
CA THR A 3 18.93 -3.82 1.98
C THR A 3 17.46 -3.98 2.32
N GLY A 4 16.86 -2.90 2.81
CA GLY A 4 15.44 -2.85 3.08
C GLY A 4 14.87 -1.47 2.77
N PHE A 5 13.55 -1.37 2.75
CA PHE A 5 12.83 -0.11 2.85
C PHE A 5 13.08 0.56 4.20
N MET A 6 14.16 1.33 4.28
CA MET A 6 14.55 2.09 5.46
C MET A 6 14.71 3.56 5.10
N ASP A 7 14.15 4.42 5.94
CA ASP A 7 14.21 5.87 5.76
C ASP A 7 15.44 6.50 6.44
N ILE A 8 16.18 5.73 7.23
CA ILE A 8 17.26 6.22 8.10
C ILE A 8 18.53 5.36 7.93
N ASP A 9 19.68 6.03 7.83
CA ASP A 9 21.00 5.40 7.91
C ASP A 9 21.44 5.32 9.38
N LEU A 10 21.54 4.10 9.91
CA LEU A 10 21.85 3.85 11.32
C LEU A 10 23.36 3.75 11.60
N ASN A 11 24.22 3.76 10.57
CA ASN A 11 25.65 3.53 10.74
C ASN A 11 26.30 4.56 11.68
N LYS A 12 25.86 5.83 11.61
CA LYS A 12 26.36 6.92 12.49
C LYS A 12 26.02 6.72 13.96
N PHE A 13 24.91 6.06 14.28
CA PHE A 13 24.50 5.80 15.66
C PHE A 13 25.16 4.54 16.23
N LYS A 14 25.50 3.60 15.34
CA LYS A 14 26.27 2.41 15.71
C LYS A 14 27.67 2.78 16.19
N GLU A 15 28.29 3.77 15.57
CA GLU A 15 29.63 4.26 15.92
C GLU A 15 29.67 5.02 17.26
N SER A 16 28.55 5.65 17.67
CA SER A 16 28.48 6.44 18.90
C SER A 16 28.12 5.65 20.16
N GLY A 17 27.75 4.37 20.03
CA GLY A 17 27.34 3.53 21.17
C GLY A 17 25.99 3.91 21.79
N ALA A 18 25.19 4.75 21.13
CA ALA A 18 23.88 5.15 21.60
C ALA A 18 22.83 4.03 21.40
N ASN A 19 21.93 3.87 22.37
CA ASN A 19 20.79 2.97 22.22
C ASN A 19 19.76 3.54 21.24
N VAL A 20 19.46 2.78 20.19
CA VAL A 20 18.47 3.15 19.18
C VAL A 20 17.36 2.11 19.15
N THR A 21 16.11 2.56 19.19
CA THR A 21 14.92 1.72 19.02
C THR A 21 14.12 2.24 17.82
N GLY A 22 13.44 1.33 17.12
CA GLY A 22 12.68 1.67 15.94
C GLY A 22 11.64 0.61 15.60
N PHE A 23 10.75 0.96 14.66
CA PHE A 23 9.71 0.08 14.16
C PHE A 23 9.95 -0.20 12.68
N GLN A 24 9.79 -1.45 12.27
CA GLN A 24 9.90 -1.86 10.87
C GLN A 24 8.59 -2.53 10.44
N LEU A 25 7.91 -1.93 9.47
CA LEU A 25 6.64 -2.46 8.95
C LEU A 25 6.87 -3.64 7.98
N VAL A 26 7.90 -3.53 7.14
CA VAL A 26 8.21 -4.53 6.10
C VAL A 26 9.18 -5.57 6.64
N ASN A 27 8.79 -6.84 6.60
CA ASN A 27 9.67 -7.94 6.94
C ASN A 27 10.45 -8.44 5.70
N TYR A 28 11.77 -8.26 5.69
CA TYR A 28 12.62 -8.62 4.54
C TYR A 28 13.01 -10.10 4.47
N THR A 29 12.78 -10.87 5.54
CA THR A 29 13.04 -12.31 5.52
C THR A 29 11.97 -13.07 4.74
N ASP A 30 10.83 -12.42 4.47
CA ASP A 30 9.75 -13.00 3.68
C ASP A 30 10.06 -12.99 2.19
N THR A 31 9.64 -14.07 1.52
CA THR A 31 9.90 -14.27 0.09
C THR A 31 9.23 -13.23 -0.82
N VAL A 32 8.10 -12.66 -0.40
CA VAL A 32 7.33 -11.69 -1.19
C VAL A 32 8.05 -10.33 -1.24
N PRO A 33 8.39 -9.67 -0.10
CA PRO A 33 9.20 -8.46 -0.11
C PRO A 33 10.56 -8.65 -0.77
N ALA A 34 11.21 -9.81 -0.59
CA ALA A 34 12.50 -10.09 -1.24
C ALA A 34 12.40 -10.10 -2.78
N LYS A 35 11.38 -10.75 -3.35
CA LYS A 35 11.13 -10.77 -4.80
C LYS A 35 10.82 -9.37 -5.35
N ILE A 36 9.99 -8.60 -4.65
CA ILE A 36 9.63 -7.23 -5.07
C ILE A 36 10.86 -6.33 -5.01
N MET A 37 11.70 -6.46 -3.98
CA MET A 37 12.97 -5.74 -3.89
C MET A 37 13.95 -6.13 -5.00
N GLN A 38 13.96 -7.40 -5.41
CA GLN A 38 14.77 -7.84 -6.55
C GLN A 38 14.27 -7.22 -7.86
N GLN A 39 12.96 -7.23 -8.11
CA GLN A 39 12.35 -6.59 -9.28
C GLN A 39 12.57 -5.07 -9.30
N TRP A 40 12.44 -4.43 -8.13
CA TRP A 40 12.73 -3.00 -7.97
C TRP A 40 14.19 -2.69 -8.34
N LYS A 41 15.13 -3.52 -7.85
CA LYS A 41 16.54 -3.38 -8.20
C LYS A 41 16.79 -3.63 -9.67
N SER A 42 16.11 -4.56 -10.33
CA SER A 42 16.33 -4.86 -11.76
C SER A 42 15.48 -4.02 -12.72
N SER A 43 14.76 -3.01 -12.22
CA SER A 43 13.88 -2.17 -13.05
C SER A 43 14.68 -1.25 -13.98
N ASP A 44 14.28 -1.17 -15.25
CA ASP A 44 14.87 -0.29 -16.26
C ASP A 44 14.52 1.20 -16.03
N ALA A 45 13.56 1.51 -15.14
CA ALA A 45 13.15 2.87 -14.80
C ALA A 45 14.21 3.68 -14.01
N ARG A 46 15.41 3.13 -13.82
CA ARG A 46 16.57 3.72 -13.11
C ARG A 46 17.04 5.06 -13.65
N ASP A 47 16.62 5.45 -14.86
CA ASP A 47 16.91 6.76 -15.46
C ASP A 47 16.25 7.93 -14.72
N HIS A 48 15.29 7.65 -13.81
CA HIS A 48 14.71 8.66 -12.95
C HIS A 48 15.68 9.03 -11.81
N THR A 49 16.47 10.08 -12.03
CA THR A 49 17.49 10.60 -11.11
C THR A 49 16.95 11.10 -9.76
N ARG A 50 15.63 11.28 -9.62
CA ARG A 50 14.96 11.75 -8.39
C ARG A 50 14.60 10.63 -7.41
N VAL A 51 14.77 9.37 -7.79
CA VAL A 51 14.38 8.22 -6.96
C VAL A 51 15.64 7.51 -6.48
N ASP A 52 15.78 7.34 -5.16
CA ASP A 52 16.80 6.44 -4.61
C ASP A 52 16.36 4.99 -4.84
N TRP A 53 16.78 4.44 -5.98
CA TRP A 53 16.50 3.06 -6.37
C TRP A 53 17.16 2.01 -5.47
N LYS A 54 18.13 2.40 -4.62
CA LYS A 54 18.84 1.46 -3.73
C LYS A 54 18.10 1.23 -2.42
N ARG A 55 17.41 2.25 -1.91
CA ARG A 55 16.70 2.25 -0.62
C ARG A 55 15.29 2.82 -0.78
N PRO A 56 14.34 2.06 -1.36
CA PRO A 56 12.97 2.51 -1.45
C PRO A 56 12.39 2.75 -0.05
N LYS A 57 11.42 3.64 0.15
CA LYS A 57 10.93 3.98 1.51
C LYS A 57 9.77 3.07 1.93
N TYR A 58 9.48 2.94 3.22
CA TYR A 58 8.32 2.13 3.66
C TYR A 58 7.00 2.63 3.04
N THR A 59 6.92 3.92 2.72
CA THR A 59 5.82 4.52 1.97
C THR A 59 5.70 3.95 0.56
N SER A 60 6.81 3.62 -0.11
CA SER A 60 6.80 2.94 -1.41
C SER A 60 6.20 1.54 -1.32
N ALA A 61 6.49 0.79 -0.25
CA ALA A 61 5.84 -0.51 -0.01
C ALA A 61 4.33 -0.35 0.22
N LEU A 62 3.90 0.65 0.99
CA LEU A 62 2.48 0.97 1.18
C LEU A 62 1.80 1.41 -0.13
N THR A 63 2.49 2.17 -0.99
CA THR A 63 1.97 2.53 -2.33
C THR A 63 1.77 1.30 -3.20
N TYR A 64 2.75 0.38 -3.19
CA TYR A 64 2.64 -0.88 -3.93
C TYR A 64 1.41 -1.70 -3.46
N ASP A 65 1.24 -1.85 -2.15
CA ASP A 65 0.08 -2.53 -1.59
C ASP A 65 -1.24 -1.80 -1.91
N GLY A 66 -1.25 -0.46 -1.90
CA GLY A 66 -2.41 0.34 -2.27
C GLY A 66 -2.88 0.07 -3.69
N VAL A 67 -1.95 -0.02 -4.65
CA VAL A 67 -2.27 -0.40 -6.04
C VAL A 67 -2.83 -1.82 -6.10
N LYS A 68 -2.24 -2.75 -5.36
CA LYS A 68 -2.71 -4.14 -5.30
C LYS A 68 -4.14 -4.25 -4.73
N VAL A 69 -4.46 -3.48 -3.69
CA VAL A 69 -5.82 -3.40 -3.12
C VAL A 69 -6.81 -2.85 -4.12
N MET A 70 -6.48 -1.76 -4.80
CA MET A 70 -7.35 -1.18 -5.83
C MET A 70 -7.61 -2.19 -6.94
N ALA A 71 -6.57 -2.89 -7.43
CA ALA A 71 -6.70 -3.90 -8.47
C ALA A 71 -7.66 -5.03 -8.07
N GLU A 72 -7.53 -5.58 -6.86
CA GLU A 72 -8.41 -6.65 -6.37
C GLU A 72 -9.85 -6.16 -6.17
N ALA A 73 -10.04 -4.95 -5.65
CA ALA A 73 -11.37 -4.36 -5.47
C ALA A 73 -12.10 -4.21 -6.82
N PHE A 74 -11.44 -3.65 -7.83
CA PHE A 74 -12.03 -3.50 -9.16
C PHE A 74 -12.24 -4.85 -9.86
N GLN A 75 -11.36 -5.83 -9.63
CA GLN A 75 -11.57 -7.18 -10.13
C GLN A 75 -12.80 -7.83 -9.48
N SER A 76 -13.02 -7.62 -8.18
CA SER A 76 -14.21 -8.09 -7.47
C SER A 76 -15.50 -7.46 -8.03
N LEU A 77 -15.52 -6.15 -8.24
CA LEU A 77 -16.65 -5.45 -8.88
C LEU A 77 -16.98 -6.03 -10.26
N ARG A 78 -15.95 -6.29 -11.07
CA ARG A 78 -16.10 -6.92 -12.38
C ARG A 78 -16.67 -8.34 -12.28
N ARG A 79 -16.17 -9.16 -11.34
CA ARG A 79 -16.67 -10.54 -11.11
C ARG A 79 -18.15 -10.54 -10.73
N GLN A 80 -18.57 -9.56 -9.91
CA GLN A 80 -19.96 -9.37 -9.49
C GLN A 80 -20.84 -8.68 -10.55
N ARG A 81 -20.26 -8.30 -11.70
CA ARG A 81 -20.94 -7.59 -12.80
C ARG A 81 -21.58 -6.26 -12.36
N ILE A 82 -20.94 -5.56 -11.41
CA ILE A 82 -21.38 -4.23 -10.95
C ILE A 82 -20.91 -3.18 -11.96
N ASP A 83 -21.85 -2.47 -12.58
CA ASP A 83 -21.56 -1.36 -13.50
C ASP A 83 -21.15 -0.10 -12.72
N ILE A 84 -19.86 0.19 -12.76
CA ILE A 84 -19.28 1.41 -12.18
C ILE A 84 -19.09 2.53 -13.21
N SER A 85 -19.74 2.45 -14.37
CA SER A 85 -19.64 3.53 -15.36
C SER A 85 -20.29 4.80 -14.81
N ARG A 86 -19.61 5.92 -15.01
CA ARG A 86 -20.18 7.23 -14.73
C ARG A 86 -20.93 7.71 -15.97
N ARG A 87 -22.24 7.91 -15.85
CA ARG A 87 -23.07 8.44 -16.92
C ARG A 87 -23.18 9.96 -16.76
N GLY A 88 -22.24 10.70 -17.36
CA GLY A 88 -22.18 12.17 -17.33
C GLY A 88 -20.93 12.74 -16.66
N ASN A 89 -20.80 14.07 -16.71
CA ASN A 89 -19.68 14.80 -16.10
C ASN A 89 -19.77 14.77 -14.57
N ALA A 90 -18.64 15.04 -13.91
CA ALA A 90 -18.51 14.97 -12.48
C ALA A 90 -19.25 16.04 -11.68
N GLY A 91 -19.69 17.10 -12.35
CA GLY A 91 -20.14 18.32 -11.70
C GLY A 91 -18.99 19.09 -11.04
N ASP A 92 -19.36 20.16 -10.35
CA ASP A 92 -18.46 20.94 -9.51
C ASP A 92 -18.34 20.27 -8.12
N CYS A 93 -17.14 20.22 -7.54
CA CYS A 93 -16.94 19.74 -6.18
C CYS A 93 -17.60 20.65 -5.13
N LEU A 94 -17.96 21.88 -5.50
CA LEU A 94 -18.69 22.85 -4.66
C LEU A 94 -20.18 22.97 -5.01
N ALA A 95 -20.72 22.07 -5.85
CA ALA A 95 -22.14 22.10 -6.22
C ALA A 95 -23.05 22.05 -4.99
N ASN A 96 -24.09 22.89 -4.98
CA ASN A 96 -25.08 22.95 -3.92
C ASN A 96 -26.51 22.85 -4.52
N PRO A 97 -27.26 21.77 -4.25
CA PRO A 97 -26.91 20.69 -3.34
C PRO A 97 -25.80 19.78 -3.89
N ALA A 98 -25.01 19.20 -2.99
CA ALA A 98 -24.03 18.21 -3.36
C ALA A 98 -24.72 16.97 -3.94
N VAL A 99 -24.24 16.47 -5.09
CA VAL A 99 -24.75 15.27 -5.74
C VAL A 99 -23.66 14.19 -5.73
N PRO A 100 -23.66 13.29 -4.74
CA PRO A 100 -22.69 12.20 -4.67
C PRO A 100 -22.78 11.26 -5.86
N TRP A 101 -21.66 10.67 -6.24
CA TRP A 101 -21.65 9.65 -7.27
C TRP A 101 -22.24 8.34 -6.72
N GLY A 102 -23.37 7.90 -7.29
CA GLY A 102 -24.13 6.75 -6.78
C GLY A 102 -23.32 5.45 -6.66
N GLN A 103 -22.47 5.16 -7.64
CA GLN A 103 -21.60 3.97 -7.66
C GLN A 103 -20.45 4.04 -6.64
N GLY A 104 -20.21 5.20 -6.01
CA GLY A 104 -19.16 5.38 -5.02
C GLY A 104 -19.31 4.45 -3.80
N ILE A 105 -20.55 4.07 -3.45
CA ILE A 105 -20.83 3.17 -2.33
C ILE A 105 -20.32 1.75 -2.63
N ASP A 106 -20.56 1.24 -3.82
CA ASP A 106 -20.13 -0.11 -4.19
C ASP A 106 -18.61 -0.18 -4.31
N ILE A 107 -17.97 0.88 -4.82
CA ILE A 107 -16.51 1.00 -4.83
C ILE A 107 -15.95 1.02 -3.41
N GLN A 108 -16.55 1.79 -2.49
CA GLN A 108 -16.14 1.81 -1.09
C GLN A 108 -16.24 0.41 -0.46
N ARG A 109 -17.36 -0.28 -0.64
CA ARG A 109 -17.57 -1.64 -0.09
C ARG A 109 -16.56 -2.62 -0.67
N ALA A 110 -16.34 -2.60 -1.99
CA ALA A 110 -15.39 -3.49 -2.63
C ALA A 110 -13.97 -3.28 -2.09
N LEU A 111 -13.53 -2.03 -1.92
CA LEU A 111 -12.24 -1.71 -1.30
C LEU A 111 -12.18 -2.20 0.16
N GLN A 112 -13.27 -2.06 0.92
CA GLN A 112 -13.29 -2.48 2.32
C GLN A 112 -13.23 -4.01 2.48
N GLN A 113 -13.77 -4.76 1.52
CA GLN A 113 -13.81 -6.22 1.58
C GLN A 113 -12.55 -6.90 1.04
N VAL A 114 -11.60 -6.15 0.46
CA VAL A 114 -10.34 -6.73 -0.03
C VAL A 114 -9.55 -7.31 1.13
N SER A 115 -9.15 -8.57 0.97
CA SER A 115 -8.29 -9.24 1.93
C SER A 115 -7.15 -9.96 1.23
N LEU A 116 -5.93 -9.43 1.39
CA LEU A 116 -4.72 -9.88 0.70
C LEU A 116 -3.53 -9.90 1.66
N ALA A 117 -2.59 -10.81 1.41
CA ALA A 117 -1.24 -10.72 1.98
C ALA A 117 -0.50 -9.52 1.34
N MET A 118 -0.04 -8.61 2.21
CA MET A 118 0.63 -7.35 1.84
C MET A 118 2.12 -7.39 2.17
N LEU A 119 2.89 -6.46 1.60
CA LEU A 119 4.34 -6.32 1.82
C LEU A 119 4.80 -6.10 3.27
N PRO A 120 3.99 -5.56 4.20
CA PRO A 120 4.33 -5.54 5.62
C PRO A 120 3.68 -6.68 6.40
N PRO A 121 4.37 -7.83 6.53
CA PRO A 121 4.05 -8.88 7.49
C PRO A 121 5.05 -8.86 8.65
N SER A 122 5.08 -7.78 9.43
CA SER A 122 5.63 -7.88 10.79
C SER A 122 4.50 -8.37 11.71
N HIS A 123 4.35 -9.69 11.81
CA HIS A 123 3.34 -10.42 12.61
C HIS A 123 1.89 -10.28 12.08
N GLY A 124 1.42 -11.30 11.36
CA GLY A 124 0.01 -11.65 11.21
C GLY A 124 -0.94 -10.71 10.45
N SER A 125 -0.48 -9.55 9.99
CA SER A 125 -1.36 -8.47 9.51
C SER A 125 -2.03 -8.74 8.15
N ARG A 126 -3.11 -9.53 8.15
CA ARG A 126 -4.11 -9.57 7.08
C ARG A 126 -4.95 -8.30 7.17
N VAL A 127 -4.99 -7.50 6.11
CA VAL A 127 -5.84 -6.31 6.11
C VAL A 127 -7.29 -6.73 5.98
N GLU A 128 -8.04 -6.48 7.05
CA GLU A 128 -9.47 -6.23 6.98
C GLU A 128 -9.65 -4.73 7.14
N ASN A 129 -10.26 -4.09 6.15
CA ASN A 129 -10.65 -2.70 6.30
C ASN A 129 -11.92 -2.69 7.15
N SER A 130 -11.82 -2.15 8.37
CA SER A 130 -12.98 -1.93 9.23
C SER A 130 -13.97 -0.95 8.61
N SER A 131 -15.15 -0.78 9.22
CA SER A 131 -16.07 0.33 8.90
C SER A 131 -15.39 1.71 8.92
N ILE A 132 -14.24 1.83 9.60
CA ILE A 132 -13.46 3.07 9.79
C ILE A 132 -12.21 3.12 8.86
N LYS A 133 -12.04 2.17 7.93
CA LYS A 133 -10.88 2.09 7.01
C LYS A 133 -9.53 2.00 7.74
N SER A 134 -9.53 1.45 8.95
CA SER A 134 -8.30 1.13 9.69
C SER A 134 -7.78 -0.26 9.31
N ARG A 135 -6.45 -0.41 9.27
CA ARG A 135 -5.81 -1.72 9.11
C ARG A 135 -6.02 -2.51 10.41
N GLN A 136 -6.92 -3.49 10.39
CA GLN A 136 -7.10 -4.43 11.50
C GLN A 136 -6.25 -5.68 11.29
N ASN A 137 -5.91 -6.36 12.39
CA ASN A 137 -5.38 -7.72 12.39
C ASN A 137 -6.55 -8.65 12.76
N PRO A 138 -6.80 -9.79 12.08
CA PRO A 138 -7.73 -10.78 12.60
C PRO A 138 -7.27 -11.15 14.02
N ALA A 139 -8.17 -11.00 14.99
CA ALA A 139 -7.92 -11.42 16.37
C ALA A 139 -7.53 -12.91 16.38
N ILE A 140 -6.55 -13.24 17.22
CA ILE A 140 -6.17 -14.61 17.56
C ILE A 140 -7.36 -15.29 18.25
#